data_AF-A0AAW9WD91-F1
#
_entry.id   AF-A0AAW9WD91-F1
#
_cell.length_a   1.000
_cell.length_b   1.000
_cell.length_c   1.000
_cell.angle_alpha   90.00
_cell.angle_beta   90.00
_cell.angle_gamma   90.00
#
_symmetry.space_group_name_H-M   'P 1'
#
loop_
_entity.id
_entity.type
_entity.pdbx_description
1 polymer ?
#
loop_
_entity_poly.entity_id
_entity_poly.type
_entity_poly.pdbx_seq_one_letter_code
_entity_poly.pdbx_strand_id
1 'polypeptide(L)' 'ELDAVDNPVSLYAVTKKTNELEAHAYSKLYNIPTTGLRFFTVYGPAGRPDMAYFSFTKQLIDKKPIEIFNYGNCQRDFT' A
#
# COMPACT_ATOMS: atom_id res chain seq x y z
N GLU A 1 15.76 -0.29 6.60
CA GLU A 1 14.38 -0.62 7.03
C GLU A 1 14.44 -1.25 8.41
N LEU A 2 13.81 -0.63 9.41
CA LEU A 2 13.74 -1.14 10.80
C LEU A 2 12.31 -1.49 11.22
N ASP A 3 11.33 -1.32 10.32
CA ASP A 3 9.93 -1.52 10.65
C ASP A 3 9.57 -3.01 10.54
N ALA A 4 9.18 -3.60 11.67
CA ALA A 4 8.88 -5.03 11.76
C ALA A 4 7.50 -5.32 11.15
N VAL A 5 7.49 -5.99 9.99
CA VAL A 5 6.26 -6.34 9.24
C VAL A 5 5.71 -7.73 9.58
N ASP A 6 6.15 -8.32 10.69
CA ASP A 6 5.83 -9.72 11.03
C ASP A 6 4.44 -9.90 11.67
N ASN A 7 3.73 -8.79 11.92
CA ASN A 7 2.36 -8.77 12.44
C ASN A 7 1.41 -8.02 11.48
N PRO A 8 1.01 -8.62 10.34
CA PRO A 8 0.14 -7.96 9.38
C PRO A 8 -1.27 -7.77 9.94
N VAL A 9 -1.76 -6.52 9.90
CA VAL A 9 -3.10 -6.13 10.41
C VAL A 9 -4.22 -6.27 9.38
N SER A 10 -3.92 -6.68 8.15
CA SER A 10 -4.92 -6.89 7.09
C SER A 10 -4.58 -8.09 6.23
N LEU A 11 -5.60 -8.73 5.66
CA LEU A 11 -5.40 -9.85 4.73
C LEU A 11 -4.57 -9.44 3.50
N TYR A 12 -4.73 -8.21 3.03
CA TYR A 12 -3.87 -7.64 1.98
C TYR A 12 -2.40 -7.60 2.41
N ALA A 13 -2.10 -7.19 3.65
CA ALA A 13 -0.73 -7.20 4.16
C ALA A 13 -0.16 -8.63 4.26
N VAL A 14 -0.99 -9.61 4.64
CA VAL A 14 -0.60 -11.04 4.63
C VAL A 14 -0.17 -11.48 3.25
N THR A 15 -1.00 -11.25 2.22
CA THR A 15 -0.68 -11.71 0.85
C THR A 15 0.58 -11.02 0.30
N LYS A 16 0.80 -9.74 0.61
CA LYS A 16 2.03 -9.02 0.23
C LYS A 16 3.27 -9.60 0.91
N LYS A 17 3.19 -9.93 2.21
CA LYS A 17 4.29 -10.56 2.94
C LYS A 17 4.58 -11.98 2.44
N THR A 18 3.55 -12.78 2.16
CA THR A 18 3.73 -14.13 1.60
C THR A 18 4.46 -14.10 0.27
N ASN A 19 4.13 -13.16 -0.62
CA ASN A 19 4.85 -12.98 -1.89
C ASN A 19 6.35 -12.72 -1.68
N GLU A 20 6.74 -11.90 -0.69
CA GLU A 20 8.17 -11.68 -0.38
C GLU A 20 8.87 -12.97 0.07
N LEU A 21 8.19 -13.80 0.87
CA LEU A 21 8.71 -15.09 1.33
C LEU A 21 8.83 -16.10 0.20
N GLU A 22 7.84 -16.16 -0.69
CA GLU A 22 7.86 -17.00 -1.89
C GLU A 22 9.02 -16.61 -2.81
N ALA A 23 9.15 -15.31 -3.11
CA ALA A 23 10.22 -14.76 -3.91
C ALA A 23 11.62 -15.11 -3.35
N HIS A 24 11.79 -15.03 -2.02
CA HIS A 24 13.03 -15.42 -1.34
C HIS A 24 13.29 -16.93 -1.44
N ALA A 25 12.26 -17.77 -1.23
CA ALA A 25 12.39 -19.22 -1.33
C ALA A 25 12.79 -19.66 -2.76
N TYR A 26 12.14 -19.11 -3.79
CA TYR A 26 12.44 -19.41 -5.19
C TYR A 26 13.83 -18.93 -5.59
N SER A 27 14.24 -17.74 -5.16
CA SER A 27 15.59 -17.23 -5.41
C SER A 27 16.66 -18.17 -4.86
N LYS A 28 16.44 -18.69 -3.63
CA LYS A 28 17.36 -19.63 -2.98
C LYS A 28 17.36 -21.03 -3.60
N LEU A 29 16.21 -21.53 -4.05
CA LEU A 29 16.08 -22.88 -4.61
C LEU A 29 16.58 -22.96 -6.07
N TYR A 30 16.41 -21.89 -6.85
CA TYR A 30 16.63 -21.91 -8.30
C TYR A 30 17.66 -20.89 -8.79
N ASN A 31 18.36 -20.19 -7.89
CA ASN A 31 19.31 -19.12 -8.20
C ASN A 31 18.72 -18.03 -9.12
N ILE A 32 17.42 -17.77 -9.03
CA ILE A 32 16.77 -16.68 -9.76
C ILE A 32 17.12 -15.37 -9.04
N PRO A 33 17.76 -14.39 -9.72
CA PRO A 33 18.05 -13.10 -9.10
C PRO A 33 16.76 -12.32 -8.86
N THR A 34 16.49 -11.97 -7.61
CA THR A 34 15.24 -11.31 -7.21
C THR A 34 15.53 -10.03 -6.43
N THR A 35 14.77 -8.96 -6.70
CA THR A 35 14.83 -7.70 -5.97
C THR A 35 13.41 -7.27 -5.58
N GLY A 36 13.17 -7.06 -4.29
CA GLY A 36 11.89 -6.57 -3.78
C GLY A 36 11.90 -5.06 -3.60
N LEU A 37 10.90 -4.37 -4.15
CA LEU A 37 10.65 -2.95 -3.91
C LEU A 37 9.35 -2.79 -3.14
N ARG A 38 9.40 -2.08 -2.02
CA ARG A 38 8.23 -1.73 -1.21
C ARG A 38 7.83 -0.30 -1.51
N PHE A 39 6.71 -0.14 -2.21
CA PHE A 39 6.13 1.17 -2.45
C PHE A 39 5.25 1.59 -1.28
N PHE A 40 5.43 2.83 -0.84
CA PHE A 40 4.53 3.52 0.08
C PHE A 40 3.40 4.18 -0.71
N THR A 41 2.55 4.98 -0.07
CA THR A 41 1.31 5.47 -0.70
C THR A 41 1.63 6.37 -1.90
N VAL A 42 1.66 5.79 -3.11
CA VAL A 42 2.00 6.48 -4.35
C VAL A 42 0.87 7.40 -4.78
N TYR A 43 1.20 8.65 -5.13
CA TYR A 43 0.28 9.61 -5.75
C TYR A 43 0.80 10.13 -7.10
N GLY A 44 -0.11 10.61 -7.96
CA GLY A 44 0.25 11.22 -9.24
C GLY A 44 -0.79 11.02 -10.35
N PRO A 45 -0.50 11.53 -11.57
CA PRO A 45 -1.34 11.31 -12.74
C PRO A 45 -1.58 9.82 -12.99
N ALA A 46 -2.79 9.45 -13.40
CA ALA A 46 -3.23 8.07 -13.61
C ALA A 46 -3.20 7.16 -12.36
N GLY A 47 -3.10 7.72 -11.15
CA GLY A 47 -3.32 6.93 -9.93
C GLY A 47 -4.77 6.45 -9.82
N ARG A 48 -5.01 5.48 -8.93
CA ARG A 48 -6.29 4.80 -8.90
C ARG A 48 -7.40 5.68 -8.29
N PRO A 49 -8.62 5.67 -8.86
CA PRO A 49 -9.71 6.54 -8.41
C PRO A 49 -10.26 6.19 -7.01
N ASP A 50 -9.95 5.00 -6.50
CA ASP A 50 -10.33 4.52 -5.17
C ASP A 50 -9.38 5.01 -4.06
N MET A 51 -8.25 5.63 -4.41
CA MET A 51 -7.31 6.18 -3.43
C MET A 51 -7.83 7.48 -2.82
N ALA A 52 -7.50 7.68 -1.54
CA ALA A 52 -8.02 8.79 -0.72
C ALA A 52 -7.87 10.16 -1.39
N TYR A 53 -6.71 10.46 -1.98
CA TYR A 53 -6.47 11.76 -2.62
C TYR A 53 -7.37 12.00 -3.84
N PHE A 54 -7.58 11.00 -4.71
CA PHE A 54 -8.52 11.14 -5.84
C PHE A 54 -9.97 11.25 -5.37
N SER A 55 -10.36 10.45 -4.38
CA SER A 55 -11.71 10.47 -3.82
C SER A 55 -12.01 11.83 -3.18
N PHE A 56 -11.09 12.37 -2.38
CA PHE A 56 -11.24 13.67 -1.71
C PHE A 56 -11.27 14.83 -2.71
N THR A 57 -10.35 14.87 -3.67
CA THR A 57 -10.35 15.91 -4.70
C THR A 57 -11.63 15.88 -5.54
N LYS A 58 -12.11 14.69 -5.91
CA LYS A 58 -13.38 14.55 -6.64
C LYS A 58 -14.57 15.03 -5.81
N GLN A 59 -14.66 14.65 -4.54
CA GLN A 59 -15.74 15.08 -3.65
C GLN A 59 -15.73 16.61 -3.42
N LEU A 60 -14.54 17.21 -3.29
CA LEU A 60 -14.37 18.67 -3.22
C LEU A 60 -14.89 19.38 -4.47
N ILE A 61 -14.53 18.90 -5.67
CA ILE A 61 -14.99 19.45 -6.95
C ILE A 61 -16.51 19.32 -7.08
N ASP A 62 -17.05 18.15 -6.70
CA ASP A 62 -18.49 17.84 -6.74
C ASP A 62 -19.31 18.53 -5.63
N LYS A 63 -18.67 19.30 -4.73
CA LYS A 63 -19.29 19.89 -3.52
C LYS A 63 -20.01 18.85 -2.63
N LYS A 64 -19.45 17.64 -2.55
CA LYS A 64 -19.92 16.55 -1.69
C LYS A 64 -19.13 16.52 -0.37
N PRO A 65 -19.74 16.09 0.74
CA PRO A 65 -19.03 15.95 2.01
C PRO A 65 -17.95 14.87 1.91
N ILE A 66 -16.77 15.16 2.47
CA ILE A 66 -15.63 14.23 2.50
C ILE A 66 -15.87 13.15 3.55
N GLU A 67 -15.85 11.89 3.11
CA GLU A 67 -15.92 10.75 4.02
C GLU A 67 -14.58 10.51 4.72
N ILE A 68 -14.57 10.59 6.05
CA ILE A 68 -13.39 10.37 6.89
C ILE A 68 -13.49 8.98 7.52
N PHE A 69 -12.55 8.10 7.16
CA PHE A 69 -12.46 6.76 7.73
C PHE A 69 -11.64 6.76 9.03
N ASN A 70 -11.92 5.80 9.92
CA ASN A 70 -11.18 5.58 11.17
C ASN A 70 -11.13 6.82 12.10
N TYR A 71 -12.21 7.61 12.14
CA TYR A 71 -12.33 8.82 12.97
C TYR A 71 -11.22 9.87 12.75
N GLY A 72 -10.54 9.82 11.59
CA GLY A 72 -9.42 10.71 11.29
C GLY A 72 -8.06 10.28 11.88
N ASN A 73 -7.98 9.15 12.58
CA ASN A 73 -6.74 8.63 13.18
C ASN A 73 -5.87 7.85 12.18
N CYS A 74 -6.06 8.03 10.87
CA CYS A 74 -5.30 7.32 9.85
C CYS A 74 -4.07 8.14 9.45
N GLN A 75 -2.87 7.66 9.80
CA GLN A 75 -1.61 8.22 9.33
C GLN A 75 -1.05 7.39 8.17
N ARG A 76 -0.59 8.06 7.12
CA ARG A 76 0.05 7.46 5.95
C ARG A 76 1.24 8.30 5.54
N ASP A 77 2.31 7.61 5.13
CA ASP A 77 3.43 8.23 4.42
C ASP A 77 3.10 8.26 2.91
N PHE A 78 3.15 9.44 2.32
CA PHE A 78 2.83 9.70 0.91
C PHE A 78 4.13 9.98 0.17
N THR A 79 4.39 9.23 -0.89
CA THR A 79 5.61 9.35 -1.71
C THR A 79 5.25 9.62 -3.16
#